data_AF-A0A7S4C2D8-F1
#
_entry.id   AF-A0A7S4C2D8-F1
#
_cell.length_a   1.000
_cell.length_b   1.000
_cell.length_c   1.000
_cell.angle_alpha   90.00
_cell.angle_beta   90.00
_cell.angle_gamma   90.00
#
_symmetry.space_group_name_H-M   'P 1'
#
loop_
_entity.id
_entity.type
_entity.pdbx_description
1 polymer ?
#
loop_
_entity_poly.entity_id
_entity_poly.type
_entity_poly.pdbx_seq_one_letter_code
_entity_poly.pdbx_strand_id
1 'polypeptide(L)'
;MGDEGEIFVRRAEFDDQPHINELVGEEAHVTARRFGDYNVATMIEQASLGITAVDDKDAVVGYAAFFDFPYLKNISQQDWPSWLHSAYGNAELTPANTAWLSFFIADPLCQTEVAENILRTAFTTLPEVDALLLALPADVRPFAPLRDTFEQLPAAEHATATGGVDETDTPPPEAEYNVYVCPRGLYLPELLVREARVEDHDDLVPVFDSQSEVLSERYGEFFIAELIASQDEVNRAVVGEVDGHAVGLMGCSSEIDVSILQDCFDLEPYENLMKPDDDGVARAAAARRRA
;
A
#
# COMPACT_ATOMS: atom_id res chain seq x y z
N MET A 1 12.82 33.97 0.49
CA MET A 1 11.67 33.08 0.72
C MET A 1 11.31 32.60 -0.66
N GLY A 2 11.92 31.48 -1.05
CA GLY A 2 11.80 30.97 -2.41
C GLY A 2 10.38 30.49 -2.64
N ASP A 3 9.92 30.66 -3.86
CA ASP A 3 8.71 30.04 -4.38
C ASP A 3 8.95 28.52 -4.30
N GLU A 4 8.47 27.86 -3.25
CA GLU A 4 8.45 26.40 -3.16
C GLU A 4 7.34 25.95 -4.11
N GLY A 5 7.73 25.57 -5.33
CA GLY A 5 6.81 25.05 -6.34
C GLY A 5 6.15 23.77 -5.84
N GLU A 6 4.88 23.59 -6.19
CA GLU A 6 4.08 22.44 -5.77
C GLU A 6 4.68 21.13 -6.30
N ILE A 7 4.82 20.13 -5.44
CA ILE A 7 5.34 18.80 -5.81
C ILE A 7 4.18 17.88 -6.15
N PHE A 8 4.28 17.25 -7.31
CA PHE A 8 3.35 16.21 -7.74
C PHE A 8 4.04 14.86 -7.79
N VAL A 9 3.29 13.79 -7.58
CA VAL A 9 3.81 12.42 -7.69
C VAL A 9 2.95 11.61 -8.64
N ARG A 10 3.61 10.78 -9.44
CA ARG A 10 2.97 9.87 -10.40
C ARG A 10 3.70 8.54 -10.44
N ARG A 11 3.05 7.53 -11.02
CA ARG A 11 3.73 6.27 -11.33
C ARG A 11 4.93 6.57 -12.24
N ALA A 12 6.05 5.94 -11.93
CA ALA A 12 7.27 6.12 -12.70
C ALA A 12 7.12 5.58 -14.12
N GLU A 13 7.68 6.33 -15.07
CA GLU A 13 7.73 5.99 -16.47
C GLU A 13 9.17 5.74 -16.89
N PHE A 14 9.38 4.94 -17.93
CA PHE A 14 10.74 4.60 -18.39
C PHE A 14 11.54 5.86 -18.80
N ASP A 15 10.87 6.89 -19.30
CA ASP A 15 11.47 8.16 -19.70
C ASP A 15 11.97 9.01 -18.51
N ASP A 16 11.60 8.66 -17.27
CA ASP A 16 12.13 9.31 -16.06
C ASP A 16 13.58 8.89 -15.78
N GLN A 17 14.02 7.73 -16.30
CA GLN A 17 15.32 7.11 -16.03
C GLN A 17 16.52 8.06 -16.14
N PRO A 18 16.73 8.83 -17.22
CA PRO A 18 17.87 9.75 -17.31
C PRO A 18 17.88 10.80 -16.19
N HIS A 19 16.72 11.38 -15.87
CA HIS A 19 16.60 12.42 -14.85
C HIS A 19 16.80 11.87 -13.43
N ILE A 20 16.31 10.66 -13.16
CA ILE A 20 16.57 9.98 -11.88
C ILE A 20 18.07 9.68 -11.71
N ASN A 21 18.76 9.27 -12.78
CA ASN A 21 20.21 9.06 -12.72
C ASN A 21 20.99 10.38 -12.54
N GLU A 22 20.48 11.48 -13.09
CA GLU A 22 21.03 12.81 -12.84
C GLU A 22 20.89 13.24 -11.37
N LEU A 23 19.72 13.00 -10.75
CA LEU A 23 19.50 13.24 -9.31
C LEU A 23 20.43 12.40 -8.43
N VAL A 24 20.68 11.14 -8.82
CA VAL A 24 21.64 10.28 -8.12
C VAL A 24 23.04 10.89 -8.15
N GLY A 25 23.47 11.41 -9.31
CA GLY A 25 24.61 12.30 -9.49
C GLY A 25 25.80 12.06 -8.55
N GLU A 26 26.16 13.10 -7.80
CA GLU A 26 27.28 13.08 -6.84
C GLU A 26 26.99 12.26 -5.57
N GLU A 27 25.71 11.98 -5.28
CA GLU A 27 25.26 11.18 -4.13
C GLU A 27 25.32 9.66 -4.39
N ALA A 28 25.76 9.22 -5.57
CA ALA A 28 25.81 7.81 -5.95
C ALA A 28 26.49 6.91 -4.90
N HIS A 29 27.58 7.38 -4.27
CA HIS A 29 28.25 6.63 -3.21
C HIS A 29 27.40 6.47 -1.94
N VAL A 30 26.65 7.51 -1.57
CA VAL A 30 25.77 7.49 -0.39
C VAL A 30 24.56 6.60 -0.68
N THR A 31 23.98 6.72 -1.87
CA THR A 31 22.86 5.91 -2.34
C THR A 31 23.25 4.43 -2.40
N ALA A 32 24.40 4.10 -2.99
CA ALA A 32 24.90 2.73 -3.04
C ALA A 32 25.21 2.16 -1.65
N ARG A 33 25.67 3.00 -0.71
CA ARG A 33 25.88 2.57 0.69
C ARG A 33 24.55 2.24 1.39
N ARG A 34 23.45 2.90 1.03
CA ARG A 34 22.13 2.66 1.63
C ARG A 34 21.41 1.46 1.01
N PHE A 35 21.39 1.40 -0.32
CA PHE A 35 20.51 0.50 -1.08
C PHE A 35 21.27 -0.61 -1.83
N GLY A 36 22.60 -0.65 -1.73
CA GLY A 36 23.44 -1.62 -2.45
C GLY A 36 23.58 -1.28 -3.93
N ASP A 37 23.82 -2.30 -4.75
CA ASP A 37 23.86 -2.16 -6.20
C ASP A 37 22.44 -1.96 -6.75
N TYR A 38 22.24 -0.88 -7.50
CA TYR A 38 20.95 -0.56 -8.11
C TYR A 38 21.09 -0.27 -9.61
N ASN A 39 20.00 -0.49 -10.32
CA ASN A 39 19.83 -0.05 -11.70
C ASN A 39 18.45 0.58 -11.83
N VAL A 40 18.42 1.90 -12.08
CA VAL A 40 17.18 2.67 -12.16
C VAL A 40 16.23 2.13 -13.23
N ALA A 41 16.75 1.74 -14.41
CA ALA A 41 15.92 1.19 -15.48
C ALA A 41 15.24 -0.12 -15.04
N THR A 42 16.01 -1.02 -14.41
CA THR A 42 15.49 -2.28 -13.86
C THR A 42 14.46 -2.02 -12.76
N MET A 43 14.70 -1.04 -11.88
CA MET A 43 13.76 -0.70 -10.82
C MET A 43 12.43 -0.17 -11.36
N ILE A 44 12.45 0.71 -12.36
CA ILE A 44 11.23 1.20 -13.01
C ILE A 44 10.44 0.05 -13.65
N GLU A 45 11.12 -0.91 -14.27
CA GLU A 45 10.48 -2.04 -14.95
C GLU A 45 9.93 -3.10 -13.99
N GLN A 46 10.64 -3.37 -12.88
CA GLN A 46 10.36 -4.54 -12.03
C GLN A 46 9.72 -4.21 -10.69
N ALA A 47 9.76 -2.96 -10.23
CA ALA A 47 9.13 -2.58 -8.98
C ALA A 47 7.63 -2.86 -9.02
N SER A 48 7.09 -3.42 -7.93
CA SER A 48 5.64 -3.53 -7.71
C SER A 48 5.00 -2.14 -7.83
N LEU A 49 5.69 -1.12 -7.32
CA LEU A 49 5.34 0.28 -7.50
C LEU A 49 6.59 1.16 -7.57
N GLY A 50 6.78 1.84 -8.70
CA GLY A 50 7.74 2.96 -8.82
C GLY A 50 6.98 4.29 -8.81
N ILE A 51 7.46 5.26 -8.04
CA ILE A 51 6.84 6.59 -7.93
C ILE A 51 7.90 7.65 -8.25
N THR A 52 7.59 8.52 -9.21
CA THR A 52 8.41 9.68 -9.57
C THR A 52 7.74 10.94 -9.00
N ALA A 53 8.51 11.79 -8.34
CA ALA A 53 8.11 13.12 -7.92
C ALA A 53 8.62 14.16 -8.92
N VAL A 54 7.74 15.10 -9.29
CA VAL A 54 8.02 16.19 -10.23
C VAL A 54 7.62 17.53 -9.63
N ASP A 55 8.31 18.60 -10.03
CA ASP A 55 7.94 19.97 -9.67
C ASP A 55 6.85 20.55 -10.59
N ASP A 56 6.53 21.83 -10.40
CA ASP A 56 5.55 22.60 -11.20
C ASP A 56 5.91 22.71 -12.70
N LYS A 57 7.13 22.34 -13.08
CA LYS A 57 7.62 22.34 -14.47
C LYS A 57 7.78 20.93 -15.04
N ASP A 58 7.26 19.92 -14.34
CA ASP A 58 7.39 18.50 -14.68
C ASP A 58 8.85 18.01 -14.66
N ALA A 59 9.74 18.73 -13.95
CA ALA A 59 11.11 18.29 -13.75
C ALA A 59 11.16 17.25 -12.63
N VAL A 60 11.85 16.14 -12.86
CA VAL A 60 11.99 15.08 -11.85
C VAL A 60 12.82 15.57 -10.67
N VAL A 61 12.20 15.59 -9.49
CA VAL A 61 12.82 16.01 -8.22
C VAL A 61 12.91 14.87 -7.21
N GLY A 62 12.40 13.68 -7.54
CA GLY A 62 12.60 12.50 -6.70
C GLY A 62 12.05 11.21 -7.28
N TYR A 63 12.44 10.11 -6.68
CA TYR A 63 12.01 8.77 -7.08
C TYR A 63 12.11 7.77 -5.92
N ALA A 64 11.15 6.85 -5.86
CA ALA A 64 11.19 5.70 -4.98
C ALA A 64 10.73 4.42 -5.69
N ALA A 65 11.31 3.29 -5.27
CA ALA A 65 10.95 1.96 -5.76
C ALA A 65 10.50 1.06 -4.61
N PHE A 66 9.32 0.47 -4.75
CA PHE A 66 8.72 -0.47 -3.80
C PHE A 66 8.59 -1.86 -4.41
N PHE A 67 8.99 -2.87 -3.64
CA PHE A 67 8.92 -4.28 -4.04
C PHE A 67 8.19 -5.11 -2.99
N ASP A 68 7.70 -6.27 -3.38
CA ASP A 68 7.07 -7.28 -2.51
C ASP A 68 8.10 -8.14 -1.73
N PHE A 69 9.40 -7.88 -1.94
CA PHE A 69 10.51 -8.51 -1.21
C PHE A 69 11.72 -7.57 -1.15
N PRO A 70 12.66 -7.77 -0.20
CA PRO A 70 13.85 -6.95 -0.11
C PRO A 70 15.01 -7.53 -0.93
N TYR A 71 15.79 -6.67 -1.58
CA TYR A 71 17.03 -7.05 -2.26
C TYR A 71 18.22 -7.05 -1.31
N LEU A 72 18.21 -7.96 -0.33
CA LEU A 72 19.30 -8.09 0.64
C LEU A 72 20.29 -9.15 0.23
N LYS A 73 21.55 -8.90 0.56
CA LYS A 73 22.59 -9.91 0.39
C LYS A 73 22.30 -11.10 1.30
N ASN A 74 22.48 -12.31 0.77
CA ASN A 74 22.32 -13.58 1.49
C ASN A 74 20.89 -13.93 1.96
N ILE A 75 19.87 -13.16 1.60
CA ILE A 75 18.47 -13.45 1.90
C ILE A 75 17.73 -13.60 0.58
N SER A 76 17.14 -14.77 0.35
CA SER A 76 16.39 -15.01 -0.89
C SER A 76 14.99 -14.38 -0.82
N GLN A 77 14.38 -14.14 -1.98
CA GLN A 77 12.99 -13.68 -2.09
C GLN A 77 12.00 -14.62 -1.39
N GLN A 78 12.29 -15.91 -1.26
CA GLN A 78 11.40 -16.87 -0.61
C GLN A 78 11.60 -16.92 0.91
N ASP A 79 12.82 -16.63 1.37
CA ASP A 79 13.21 -16.80 2.76
C ASP A 79 13.05 -15.52 3.60
N TRP A 80 12.91 -14.35 2.96
CA TRP A 80 12.82 -13.08 3.67
C TRP A 80 11.72 -13.03 4.75
N PRO A 81 10.52 -13.63 4.60
CA PRO A 81 9.50 -13.55 5.65
C PRO A 81 9.95 -14.30 6.91
N SER A 82 10.46 -15.52 6.72
CA SER A 82 11.01 -16.34 7.81
C SER A 82 12.21 -15.65 8.48
N TRP A 83 13.08 -15.02 7.69
CA TRP A 83 14.19 -14.23 8.19
C TRP A 83 13.70 -13.04 9.02
N LEU A 84 12.75 -12.25 8.52
CA LEU A 84 12.22 -11.08 9.22
C LEU A 84 11.63 -11.48 10.57
N HIS A 85 10.80 -12.54 10.59
CA HIS A 85 10.18 -13.04 11.82
C HIS A 85 11.22 -13.55 12.82
N SER A 86 12.23 -14.30 12.34
CA SER A 86 13.29 -14.83 13.20
C SER A 86 14.22 -13.74 13.74
N ALA A 87 14.50 -12.70 12.94
CA ALA A 87 15.47 -11.67 13.29
C ALA A 87 14.86 -10.51 14.08
N TYR A 88 13.56 -10.22 13.91
CA TYR A 88 12.90 -9.03 14.50
C TYR A 88 11.59 -9.32 15.25
N GLY A 89 11.13 -10.57 15.28
CA GLY A 89 10.04 -10.99 16.17
C GLY A 89 8.64 -10.43 15.84
N ASN A 90 8.40 -9.97 14.61
CA ASN A 90 7.12 -9.36 14.23
C ASN A 90 6.35 -10.22 13.21
N ALA A 91 5.51 -11.13 13.72
CA ALA A 91 4.74 -12.07 12.90
C ALA A 91 3.58 -11.43 12.11
N GLU A 92 3.17 -10.21 12.46
CA GLU A 92 2.07 -9.49 11.80
C GLU A 92 2.50 -8.90 10.45
N LEU A 93 3.81 -8.69 10.27
CA LEU A 93 4.40 -8.25 9.00
C LEU A 93 4.56 -9.45 8.06
N THR A 94 3.80 -9.47 6.98
CA THR A 94 3.74 -10.58 6.02
C THR A 94 3.92 -10.08 4.59
N PRO A 95 4.21 -10.96 3.62
CA PRO A 95 4.23 -10.58 2.21
C PRO A 95 2.92 -9.98 1.71
N ALA A 96 1.78 -10.26 2.37
CA ALA A 96 0.47 -9.80 1.93
C ALA A 96 0.13 -8.37 2.38
N ASN A 97 0.80 -7.85 3.40
CA ASN A 97 0.50 -6.54 3.98
C ASN A 97 1.72 -5.62 4.12
N THR A 98 2.83 -5.96 3.46
CA THR A 98 4.04 -5.14 3.48
C THR A 98 4.59 -4.90 2.09
N ALA A 99 5.24 -3.75 1.91
CA ALA A 99 6.07 -3.47 0.74
C ALA A 99 7.41 -2.88 1.18
N TRP A 100 8.46 -3.19 0.44
CA TRP A 100 9.83 -2.83 0.74
C TRP A 100 10.25 -1.59 -0.05
N LEU A 101 10.48 -0.47 0.64
CA LEU A 101 11.15 0.70 0.10
C LEU A 101 12.61 0.33 -0.19
N SER A 102 12.87 -0.09 -1.42
CA SER A 102 14.15 -0.63 -1.85
C SER A 102 15.08 0.43 -2.44
N PHE A 103 14.54 1.60 -2.77
CA PHE A 103 15.31 2.73 -3.27
C PHE A 103 14.57 4.03 -3.01
N PHE A 104 15.30 5.10 -2.65
CA PHE A 104 14.78 6.45 -2.53
C PHE A 104 15.86 7.47 -2.88
N ILE A 105 15.51 8.45 -3.71
CA ILE A 105 16.33 9.64 -4.00
C ILE A 105 15.41 10.85 -4.14
N ALA A 106 15.88 12.02 -3.71
CA ALA A 106 15.16 13.27 -3.85
C ALA A 106 16.13 14.45 -3.91
N ASP A 107 15.72 15.54 -4.55
CA ASP A 107 16.42 16.82 -4.49
C ASP A 107 16.51 17.27 -3.02
N PRO A 108 17.72 17.57 -2.49
CA PRO A 108 17.90 18.00 -1.10
C PRO A 108 17.08 19.22 -0.70
N LEU A 109 16.70 20.09 -1.65
CA LEU A 109 15.91 21.28 -1.40
C LEU A 109 14.45 20.96 -1.05
N CYS A 110 13.93 19.80 -1.47
CA CYS A 110 12.53 19.43 -1.27
C CYS A 110 12.32 17.98 -0.80
N GLN A 111 13.38 17.29 -0.37
CA GLN A 111 13.36 15.87 0.00
C GLN A 111 12.28 15.45 1.02
N THR A 112 11.92 16.32 1.97
CA THR A 112 10.90 16.01 2.99
C THR A 112 9.51 15.98 2.38
N GLU A 113 9.17 16.95 1.53
CA GLU A 113 7.89 17.00 0.83
C GLU A 113 7.77 15.88 -0.23
N VAL A 114 8.88 15.57 -0.91
CA VAL A 114 8.95 14.41 -1.81
C VAL A 114 8.64 13.11 -1.06
N ALA A 115 9.27 12.88 0.10
CA ALA A 115 9.03 11.67 0.88
C ALA A 115 7.59 11.60 1.38
N GLU A 116 7.04 12.70 1.89
CA GLU A 116 5.65 12.78 2.33
C GLU A 116 4.67 12.37 1.20
N ASN A 117 4.80 12.98 0.03
CA ASN A 117 3.92 12.70 -1.11
C ASN A 117 4.09 11.28 -1.66
N ILE A 118 5.33 10.79 -1.74
CA ILE A 118 5.63 9.43 -2.21
C ILE A 118 5.06 8.38 -1.26
N LEU A 119 5.31 8.50 0.05
CA LEU A 119 4.88 7.50 1.04
C LEU A 119 3.36 7.48 1.16
N ARG A 120 2.71 8.66 1.18
CA ARG A 120 1.25 8.80 1.10
C ARG A 120 0.69 8.08 -0.13
N THR A 121 1.28 8.33 -1.30
CA THR A 121 0.83 7.75 -2.57
C THR A 121 1.06 6.24 -2.62
N ALA A 122 2.16 5.73 -2.02
CA ALA A 122 2.40 4.31 -1.90
C ALA A 122 1.27 3.61 -1.12
N PHE A 123 0.88 4.14 0.03
CA PHE A 123 -0.25 3.60 0.80
C PHE A 123 -1.61 3.77 0.10
N THR A 124 -1.83 4.86 -0.62
CA THR A 124 -3.07 5.04 -1.40
C THR A 124 -3.15 4.07 -2.57
N THR A 125 -2.02 3.75 -3.21
CA THR A 125 -1.95 2.87 -4.38
C THR A 125 -2.00 1.39 -4.00
N LEU A 126 -1.44 1.03 -2.84
CA LEU A 126 -1.37 -0.33 -2.31
C LEU A 126 -2.31 -0.45 -1.10
N PRO A 127 -3.63 -0.66 -1.30
CA PRO A 127 -4.61 -0.69 -0.21
C PRO A 127 -4.41 -1.86 0.75
N GLU A 128 -3.80 -2.96 0.31
CA GLU A 128 -3.47 -4.13 1.12
C GLU A 128 -2.25 -3.91 2.02
N VAL A 129 -1.43 -2.88 1.76
CA VAL A 129 -0.20 -2.63 2.51
C VAL A 129 -0.51 -1.79 3.75
N ASP A 130 -0.25 -2.41 4.91
CA ASP A 130 -0.36 -1.80 6.24
C ASP A 130 0.96 -1.20 6.71
N ALA A 131 2.09 -1.65 6.16
CA ALA A 131 3.41 -1.17 6.55
C ALA A 131 4.41 -1.16 5.38
N LEU A 132 5.16 -0.07 5.28
CA LEU A 132 6.34 0.01 4.41
C LEU A 132 7.58 -0.35 5.22
N LEU A 133 8.42 -1.22 4.65
CA LEU A 133 9.64 -1.71 5.27
C LEU A 133 10.86 -1.12 4.58
N LEU A 134 11.88 -0.78 5.36
CA LEU A 134 13.17 -0.31 4.87
C LEU A 134 14.28 -1.10 5.57
N ALA A 135 15.12 -1.78 4.81
CA ALA A 135 16.32 -2.40 5.33
C ALA A 135 17.54 -1.54 4.99
N LEU A 136 18.37 -1.24 5.98
CA LEU A 136 19.65 -0.54 5.81
C LEU A 136 20.77 -1.38 6.44
N PRO A 137 22.01 -1.30 5.93
CA PRO A 137 23.16 -1.90 6.62
C PRO A 137 23.26 -1.45 8.08
N ALA A 138 23.75 -2.31 8.96
CA ALA A 138 23.72 -2.08 10.41
C ALA A 138 24.40 -0.78 10.89
N ASP A 139 25.40 -0.30 10.15
CA ASP A 139 26.14 0.94 10.39
C ASP A 139 25.50 2.19 9.76
N VAL A 140 24.43 2.01 8.99
CA VAL A 140 23.66 3.07 8.34
C VAL A 140 22.41 3.36 9.15
N ARG A 141 21.96 4.62 9.13
CA ARG A 141 20.72 5.07 9.78
C ARG A 141 19.82 5.75 8.77
N PRO A 142 18.49 5.79 9.00
CA PRO A 142 17.56 6.57 8.21
C PRO A 142 17.98 8.05 8.14
N PHE A 143 17.88 8.59 6.93
CA PHE A 143 18.23 9.98 6.61
C PHE A 143 17.01 10.88 6.79
N ALA A 144 17.23 12.19 6.84
CA ALA A 144 16.22 13.19 7.25
C ALA A 144 14.79 12.95 6.72
N PRO A 145 14.53 12.73 5.42
CA PRO A 145 13.18 12.56 4.89
C PRO A 145 12.45 11.29 5.36
N LEU A 146 13.17 10.28 5.85
CA LEU A 146 12.58 9.01 6.31
C LEU A 146 12.74 8.78 7.81
N ARG A 147 13.56 9.59 8.49
CA ARG A 147 14.01 9.32 9.86
C ARG A 147 12.88 9.32 10.88
N ASP A 148 11.93 10.22 10.72
CA ASP A 148 10.88 10.44 11.71
C ASP A 148 9.63 9.58 11.41
N THR A 149 9.58 8.92 10.25
CA THR A 149 8.46 8.09 9.80
C THR A 149 8.78 6.60 9.78
N PHE A 150 10.06 6.23 9.77
CA PHE A 150 10.53 4.85 9.83
C PHE A 150 11.16 4.54 11.20
N GLU A 151 10.43 3.79 12.03
CA GLU A 151 10.88 3.33 13.34
C GLU A 151 11.66 2.02 13.23
N GLN A 152 12.72 1.85 14.01
CA GLN A 152 13.52 0.63 13.95
C GLN A 152 12.80 -0.54 14.63
N LEU A 153 12.69 -1.68 13.95
CA LEU A 153 12.23 -2.91 14.59
C LEU A 153 13.26 -3.41 15.60
N PRO A 154 12.85 -3.81 16.81
CA PRO A 154 13.76 -4.40 17.77
C PRO A 154 14.26 -5.75 17.23
N ALA A 155 15.54 -6.05 17.44
CA ALA A 155 16.05 -7.39 17.18
C ALA A 155 15.36 -8.40 18.13
N ALA A 156 15.03 -9.58 17.61
CA ALA A 156 14.38 -10.61 18.41
C ALA A 156 15.27 -11.04 19.59
N GLU A 157 14.67 -11.15 20.78
CA GLU A 157 15.36 -11.53 22.02
C GLU A 157 15.85 -13.00 22.04
N HIS A 158 15.73 -13.73 20.93
CA HIS A 158 15.95 -15.18 20.83
C HIS A 158 17.16 -15.62 20.02
N ALA A 159 18.08 -14.72 19.68
CA ALA A 159 19.43 -15.14 19.25
C ALA A 159 20.24 -15.80 20.39
N THR A 160 19.76 -15.74 21.64
CA THR A 160 20.44 -16.31 22.82
C THR A 160 19.47 -17.01 23.78
N ALA A 161 18.76 -18.06 23.36
CA ALA A 161 18.05 -18.91 24.32
C ALA A 161 17.70 -20.31 23.78
N THR A 162 18.69 -21.19 23.68
CA THR A 162 18.46 -22.60 24.04
C THR A 162 19.54 -23.03 25.02
N GLY A 163 19.08 -23.44 26.21
CA GLY A 163 19.92 -23.82 27.32
C GLY A 163 20.89 -24.95 26.98
N GLY A 164 22.13 -24.71 27.33
CA GLY A 164 23.24 -25.63 27.24
C GLY A 164 24.47 -24.83 27.65
N VAL A 165 25.02 -25.15 28.81
CA VAL A 165 26.22 -24.51 29.33
C VAL A 165 27.38 -24.93 28.42
N ASP A 166 27.64 -24.15 27.37
CA ASP A 166 28.87 -24.22 26.61
C ASP A 166 29.45 -22.80 26.53
N GLU A 167 30.51 -22.58 27.30
CA GLU A 167 31.32 -21.37 27.35
C GLU A 167 32.10 -21.19 26.04
N THR A 168 31.40 -20.93 24.94
CA THR A 168 31.99 -20.24 23.80
C THR A 168 31.48 -18.81 23.83
N ASP A 169 32.34 -17.92 24.31
CA ASP A 169 32.18 -16.48 24.51
C ASP A 169 32.06 -15.72 23.18
N THR A 170 31.33 -16.29 22.21
CA THR A 170 31.12 -15.69 20.90
C THR A 170 29.77 -14.99 20.95
N PRO A 171 29.73 -13.65 20.88
CA PRO A 171 28.45 -12.95 20.79
C PRO A 171 27.67 -13.47 19.59
N PRO A 172 26.32 -13.51 19.65
CA PRO A 172 25.51 -13.82 18.49
C PRO A 172 25.94 -12.93 17.31
N PRO A 173 25.97 -13.45 16.08
CA PRO A 173 26.36 -12.65 14.92
C PRO A 173 25.49 -11.39 14.87
N GLU A 174 26.13 -10.23 14.85
CA GLU A 174 25.43 -8.95 14.70
C GLU A 174 24.61 -8.99 13.42
N ALA A 175 23.36 -8.52 13.48
CA ALA A 175 22.50 -8.47 12.31
C ALA A 175 23.19 -7.60 11.23
N GLU A 176 23.34 -8.12 10.00
CA GLU A 176 23.97 -7.40 8.88
C GLU A 176 23.17 -6.15 8.47
N TYR A 177 21.87 -6.16 8.79
CA TYR A 177 20.91 -5.11 8.48
C TYR A 177 20.16 -4.69 9.73
N ASN A 178 19.67 -3.45 9.74
CA ASN A 178 18.57 -3.01 10.58
C ASN A 178 17.33 -2.86 9.69
N VAL A 179 16.18 -3.34 10.16
CA VAL A 179 14.89 -3.13 9.49
C VAL A 179 14.11 -2.04 10.22
N TYR A 180 13.52 -1.15 9.43
CA TYR A 180 12.67 -0.07 9.87
C TYR A 180 11.28 -0.24 9.28
N VAL A 181 10.27 0.20 10.03
CA VAL A 181 8.86 0.10 9.69
C VAL A 181 8.21 1.48 9.68
N CYS A 182 7.46 1.76 8.63
CA CYS A 182 6.60 2.93 8.51
C CYS A 182 5.15 2.44 8.44
N PRO A 183 4.32 2.63 9.48
CA PRO A 183 2.94 2.16 9.47
C PRO A 183 2.03 3.07 8.64
N ARG A 184 1.03 2.48 8.00
CA ARG A 184 0.01 3.16 7.18
C ARG A 184 -0.70 4.28 7.92
N GLY A 185 -0.96 4.08 9.21
CA GLY A 185 -1.65 5.03 10.09
C GLY A 185 -1.02 6.42 10.19
N LEU A 186 0.26 6.58 9.83
CA LEU A 186 0.91 7.90 9.75
C LEU A 186 0.40 8.74 8.57
N TYR A 187 -0.08 8.11 7.51
CA TYR A 187 -0.48 8.78 6.28
C TYR A 187 -1.97 8.70 6.03
N LEU A 188 -2.58 7.55 6.30
CA LEU A 188 -3.99 7.29 6.05
C LEU A 188 -4.66 6.83 7.34
N PRO A 189 -5.81 7.40 7.70
CA PRO A 189 -6.55 6.97 8.88
C PRO A 189 -7.04 5.53 8.74
N GLU A 190 -7.19 4.84 9.86
CA GLU A 190 -7.87 3.55 9.89
C GLU A 190 -9.36 3.73 9.59
N LEU A 191 -9.85 3.03 8.56
CA LEU A 191 -11.24 3.09 8.15
C LEU A 191 -12.03 1.99 8.84
N LEU A 192 -12.89 2.35 9.79
CA LEU A 192 -13.80 1.40 10.42
C LEU A 192 -15.05 1.23 9.55
N VAL A 193 -15.30 0.01 9.08
CA VAL A 193 -16.53 -0.29 8.33
C VAL A 193 -17.62 -0.76 9.28
N ARG A 194 -18.78 -0.10 9.25
CA ARG A 194 -19.96 -0.49 10.04
C ARG A 194 -21.27 -0.22 9.30
N GLU A 195 -22.37 -0.74 9.84
CA GLU A 195 -23.71 -0.42 9.36
C GLU A 195 -23.99 1.09 9.51
N ALA A 196 -24.60 1.66 8.47
CA ALA A 196 -24.99 3.06 8.43
C ALA A 196 -26.18 3.32 9.37
N ARG A 197 -26.17 4.50 10.00
CA ARG A 197 -27.23 5.01 10.88
C ARG A 197 -27.79 6.28 10.28
N VAL A 198 -29.04 6.57 10.57
CA VAL A 198 -29.70 7.79 10.06
C VAL A 198 -28.95 9.05 10.51
N GLU A 199 -28.29 9.01 11.67
CA GLU A 199 -27.44 10.09 12.21
C GLU A 199 -26.21 10.39 11.34
N ASP A 200 -25.71 9.41 10.57
CA ASP A 200 -24.55 9.59 9.67
C ASP A 200 -24.88 10.53 8.49
N HIS A 201 -26.16 10.86 8.28
CA HIS A 201 -26.61 11.80 7.26
C HIS A 201 -25.79 13.09 7.25
N ASP A 202 -25.63 13.72 8.41
CA ASP A 202 -25.03 15.05 8.51
C ASP A 202 -23.54 15.03 8.14
N ASP A 203 -22.83 13.94 8.44
CA ASP A 203 -21.42 13.74 8.06
C ASP A 203 -21.28 13.45 6.56
N LEU A 204 -22.27 12.75 5.97
CA LEU A 204 -22.23 12.30 4.58
C LEU A 204 -22.65 13.39 3.58
N VAL A 205 -23.49 14.35 3.96
CA VAL A 205 -23.93 15.44 3.07
C VAL A 205 -22.75 16.17 2.41
N PRO A 206 -21.73 16.66 3.16
CA PRO A 206 -20.56 17.29 2.57
C PRO A 206 -19.78 16.38 1.61
N VAL A 207 -19.72 15.07 1.89
CA VAL A 207 -19.04 14.09 1.03
C VAL A 207 -19.74 14.00 -0.32
N PHE A 208 -21.07 13.91 -0.34
CA PHE A 208 -21.86 13.83 -1.57
C PHE A 208 -21.86 15.15 -2.35
N ASP A 209 -22.03 16.29 -1.67
CA ASP A 209 -22.02 17.61 -2.31
C ASP A 209 -20.68 17.91 -2.98
N SER A 210 -19.57 17.41 -2.41
CA SER A 210 -18.23 17.56 -3.02
C SER A 210 -18.06 16.83 -4.36
N GLN A 211 -18.86 15.77 -4.61
CA GLN A 211 -18.77 14.98 -5.82
C GLN A 211 -19.81 15.35 -6.88
N SER A 212 -20.98 15.87 -6.48
CA SER A 212 -22.02 16.30 -7.42
C SER A 212 -23.11 17.14 -6.74
N GLU A 213 -23.16 18.44 -7.04
CA GLU A 213 -24.25 19.34 -6.62
C GLU A 213 -25.63 18.87 -7.12
N VAL A 214 -25.67 18.07 -8.19
CA VAL A 214 -26.91 17.59 -8.83
C VAL A 214 -27.68 16.60 -7.95
N LEU A 215 -27.00 15.90 -7.04
CA LEU A 215 -27.64 14.86 -6.22
C LEU A 215 -28.60 15.47 -5.20
N SER A 216 -28.17 16.52 -4.51
CA SER A 216 -28.97 17.23 -3.51
C SER A 216 -30.16 17.98 -4.14
N GLU A 217 -29.97 18.57 -5.33
CA GLU A 217 -31.07 19.20 -6.09
C GLU A 217 -32.11 18.20 -6.60
N ARG A 218 -31.67 16.99 -7.00
CA ARG A 218 -32.54 15.99 -7.66
C ARG A 218 -33.27 15.10 -6.67
N TYR A 219 -32.62 14.71 -5.58
CA TYR A 219 -33.13 13.74 -4.62
C TYR A 219 -33.56 14.37 -3.29
N GLY A 220 -33.24 15.65 -3.08
CA GLY A 220 -33.65 16.42 -1.90
C GLY A 220 -32.68 16.29 -0.72
N GLU A 221 -32.76 17.24 0.21
CA GLU A 221 -31.84 17.39 1.34
C GLU A 221 -31.82 16.22 2.32
N PHE A 222 -32.82 15.33 2.30
CA PHE A 222 -32.93 14.18 3.21
C PHE A 222 -32.72 12.82 2.53
N PHE A 223 -32.31 12.81 1.25
CA PHE A 223 -32.18 11.59 0.47
C PHE A 223 -31.30 10.52 1.14
N ILE A 224 -30.16 10.93 1.72
CA ILE A 224 -29.23 10.00 2.37
C ILE A 224 -29.88 9.38 3.61
N ALA A 225 -30.63 10.16 4.39
CA ALA A 225 -31.33 9.68 5.59
C ALA A 225 -32.44 8.69 5.20
N GLU A 226 -33.20 8.99 4.13
CA GLU A 226 -34.23 8.09 3.61
C GLU A 226 -33.63 6.79 3.09
N LEU A 227 -32.53 6.85 2.33
CA LEU A 227 -31.81 5.68 1.83
C LEU A 227 -31.34 4.77 2.96
N ILE A 228 -30.73 5.35 4.00
CA ILE A 228 -30.27 4.60 5.18
C ILE A 228 -31.46 4.07 5.99
N ALA A 229 -32.57 4.81 6.08
CA ALA A 229 -33.77 4.37 6.80
C ALA A 229 -34.54 3.26 6.06
N SER A 230 -34.43 3.18 4.73
CA SER A 230 -35.13 2.19 3.89
C SER A 230 -34.39 0.86 3.73
N GLN A 231 -33.36 0.58 4.54
CA GLN A 231 -32.65 -0.69 4.53
C GLN A 231 -33.58 -1.87 4.87
N ASP A 232 -33.34 -3.02 4.25
CA ASP A 232 -34.10 -4.26 4.46
C ASP A 232 -33.18 -5.51 4.38
N GLU A 233 -33.76 -6.70 4.18
CA GLU A 233 -32.97 -7.93 4.07
C GLU A 233 -32.12 -8.00 2.80
N VAL A 234 -32.50 -7.28 1.75
CA VAL A 234 -31.86 -7.34 0.43
C VAL A 234 -31.03 -6.09 0.10
N ASN A 235 -31.31 -4.96 0.75
CA ASN A 235 -30.62 -3.68 0.60
C ASN A 235 -30.05 -3.21 1.94
N ARG A 236 -28.74 -3.01 2.00
CA ARG A 236 -28.03 -2.53 3.19
C ARG A 236 -27.14 -1.35 2.85
N ALA A 237 -26.92 -0.49 3.82
CA ALA A 237 -26.03 0.65 3.75
C ALA A 237 -24.94 0.50 4.82
N VAL A 238 -23.69 0.66 4.41
CA VAL A 238 -22.54 0.65 5.31
C VAL A 238 -21.75 1.95 5.13
N VAL A 239 -21.18 2.43 6.23
CA VAL A 239 -20.32 3.61 6.22
C VAL A 239 -18.88 3.23 6.53
N GLY A 240 -17.96 3.99 5.95
CA GLY A 240 -16.60 4.06 6.44
C GLY A 240 -16.51 5.19 7.47
N GLU A 241 -16.07 4.88 8.67
CA GLU A 241 -15.93 5.82 9.78
C GLU A 241 -14.45 6.10 10.07
N VAL A 242 -14.14 7.38 10.27
CA VAL A 242 -12.84 7.86 10.76
C VAL A 242 -13.09 8.83 11.91
N ASP A 243 -12.43 8.62 13.05
CA ASP A 243 -12.56 9.46 14.25
C ASP A 243 -14.02 9.74 14.66
N GLY A 244 -14.89 8.75 14.53
CA GLY A 244 -16.31 8.84 14.89
C GLY A 244 -17.21 9.51 13.84
N HIS A 245 -16.68 9.92 12.69
CA HIS A 245 -17.43 10.58 11.62
C HIS A 245 -17.52 9.70 10.37
N ALA A 246 -18.70 9.65 9.74
CA ALA A 246 -18.87 8.90 8.50
C ALA A 246 -18.25 9.66 7.31
N VAL A 247 -17.23 9.07 6.67
CA VAL A 247 -16.47 9.68 5.56
C VAL A 247 -16.77 9.05 4.20
N GLY A 248 -17.63 8.04 4.18
CA GLY A 248 -18.05 7.38 2.95
C GLY A 248 -19.27 6.49 3.19
N LEU A 249 -20.04 6.27 2.13
CA LEU A 249 -21.25 5.43 2.14
C LEU A 249 -21.18 4.41 1.00
N MET A 250 -21.54 3.17 1.30
CA MET A 250 -21.72 2.12 0.31
C MET A 250 -23.10 1.50 0.48
N GLY A 251 -23.88 1.51 -0.60
CA GLY A 251 -25.13 0.77 -0.73
C GLY A 251 -24.86 -0.60 -1.33
N CYS A 252 -25.28 -1.64 -0.64
CA CYS A 252 -25.18 -3.02 -1.07
C CYS A 252 -26.58 -3.57 -1.35
N SER A 253 -26.78 -4.13 -2.53
CA SER A 253 -28.01 -4.86 -2.86
C SER A 253 -27.69 -6.28 -3.29
N SER A 254 -28.51 -7.22 -2.83
CA SER A 254 -28.50 -8.61 -3.31
C SER A 254 -29.39 -8.81 -4.54
N GLU A 255 -30.15 -7.79 -4.93
CA GLU A 255 -30.91 -7.78 -6.18
C GLU A 255 -29.98 -7.38 -7.33
N ILE A 256 -29.51 -8.39 -8.07
CA ILE A 256 -28.60 -8.20 -9.20
C ILE A 256 -29.39 -8.37 -10.51
N ASP A 257 -29.39 -7.34 -11.35
CA ASP A 257 -29.88 -7.47 -12.73
C ASP A 257 -28.79 -8.10 -13.61
N VAL A 258 -28.84 -9.42 -13.71
CA VAL A 258 -27.89 -10.20 -14.51
C VAL A 258 -27.96 -9.82 -16.00
N SER A 259 -29.12 -9.38 -16.50
CA SER A 259 -29.26 -9.04 -17.92
C SER A 259 -28.44 -7.82 -18.31
N ILE A 260 -28.43 -6.78 -17.47
CA ILE A 260 -27.59 -5.59 -17.67
C ILE A 260 -26.11 -5.98 -17.65
N LEU A 261 -25.71 -6.85 -16.72
CA LEU A 261 -24.31 -7.30 -16.64
C LEU A 261 -23.91 -8.06 -17.91
N GLN A 262 -24.77 -8.92 -18.43
CA GLN A 262 -24.54 -9.66 -19.68
C GLN A 262 -24.45 -8.75 -20.91
N ASP A 263 -25.24 -7.67 -20.94
CA ASP A 263 -25.21 -6.72 -22.04
C ASP A 263 -23.98 -5.78 -22.00
N CYS A 264 -23.43 -5.53 -20.80
CA CYS A 264 -22.34 -4.58 -20.60
C CYS A 264 -20.94 -5.21 -20.53
N PHE A 265 -20.83 -6.50 -20.20
CA PHE A 265 -19.55 -7.16 -19.94
C PHE A 265 -19.43 -8.49 -20.70
N ASP A 266 -18.21 -8.88 -21.06
CA ASP A 266 -17.94 -10.22 -21.58
C ASP A 266 -17.92 -11.23 -20.43
N LEU A 267 -19.08 -11.88 -20.24
CA LEU A 267 -19.29 -12.84 -19.15
C LEU A 267 -19.26 -14.29 -19.64
N GLU A 268 -18.89 -14.55 -20.90
CA GLU A 268 -18.78 -15.92 -21.43
C GLU A 268 -17.85 -16.81 -20.58
N PRO A 269 -16.67 -16.35 -20.11
CA PRO A 269 -15.79 -17.16 -19.25
C PRO A 269 -16.42 -17.55 -17.91
N TYR A 270 -17.48 -16.85 -17.48
CA TYR A 270 -18.21 -17.06 -16.24
C TYR A 270 -19.60 -17.64 -16.48
N GLU A 271 -19.83 -18.27 -17.64
CA GLU A 271 -21.11 -18.88 -18.03
C GLU A 271 -22.26 -17.87 -17.96
N ASN A 272 -21.98 -16.60 -18.27
CA ASN A 272 -22.91 -15.48 -18.20
C ASN A 272 -23.59 -15.31 -16.84
N LEU A 273 -22.96 -15.75 -15.74
CA LEU A 273 -23.51 -15.75 -14.37
C LEU A 273 -24.82 -16.54 -14.25
N MET A 274 -25.08 -17.46 -15.18
CA MET A 274 -26.25 -18.33 -15.15
C MET A 274 -25.96 -19.54 -14.27
N LYS A 275 -26.98 -20.00 -13.53
CA LYS A 275 -26.86 -21.29 -12.83
C LYS A 275 -26.70 -22.39 -13.88
N PRO A 276 -25.74 -23.31 -13.71
CA PRO A 276 -25.61 -24.44 -14.61
C PRO A 276 -26.92 -25.24 -14.61
N ASP A 277 -27.33 -25.69 -15.79
CA ASP A 277 -28.42 -26.64 -15.94
C ASP A 277 -28.01 -28.02 -15.39
N ASP A 278 -28.97 -28.94 -15.27
CA ASP A 278 -28.72 -30.28 -14.70
C ASP A 278 -27.56 -31.02 -15.43
N ASP A 279 -27.41 -30.79 -16.73
CA ASP A 279 -26.31 -31.33 -17.56
C ASP A 279 -24.96 -30.64 -17.29
N GLY A 280 -24.96 -29.34 -17.01
CA GLY A 280 -23.79 -28.56 -16.59
C GLY A 280 -23.32 -28.97 -15.20
N VAL A 281 -24.25 -29.20 -14.27
CA VAL A 281 -23.95 -29.73 -12.92
C VAL A 281 -23.34 -31.13 -13.03
N ALA A 282 -23.89 -32.01 -13.87
CA ALA A 282 -23.37 -33.36 -14.08
C ALA A 282 -21.94 -33.34 -14.68
N ARG A 283 -21.66 -32.44 -15.64
CA ARG A 283 -20.33 -32.25 -16.24
C ARG A 283 -19.31 -31.71 -15.24
N ALA A 284 -19.66 -30.71 -14.44
CA ALA A 284 -18.79 -30.16 -13.40
C ALA A 284 -18.46 -31.20 -12.31
N ALA A 285 -19.45 -32.00 -11.90
CA ALA A 285 -19.25 -33.10 -10.96
C ALA A 285 -18.35 -34.22 -11.52
N ALA A 286 -18.44 -34.51 -12.82
CA ALA A 286 -17.56 -35.47 -13.48
C ALA A 286 -16.11 -34.96 -13.62
N ALA A 287 -15.92 -33.65 -13.85
CA ALA A 287 -14.60 -33.02 -13.93
C ALA A 287 -13.89 -33.02 -12.56
N ARG A 288 -14.60 -32.69 -11.47
CA ARG A 288 -14.05 -32.74 -10.09
C ARG A 288 -13.67 -34.14 -9.60
N ARG A 289 -14.19 -35.21 -10.22
CA ARG A 289 -13.81 -36.60 -9.90
C ARG A 289 -12.58 -37.09 -10.66
N ARG A 290 -12.10 -36.30 -11.63
CA ARG A 290 -10.96 -36.65 -12.51
C ARG A 290 -9.70 -35.82 -12.22
N ALA A 291 -9.81 -34.76 -11.42
CA ALA A 291 -8.70 -34.03 -10.82
C ALA A 291 -8.36 -34.65 -9.46
#